data_AF-A0A1C6G6G9-F1
#
_entry.id   AF-A0A1C6G6G9-F1
#
_cell.length_a   1.000
_cell.length_b   1.000
_cell.length_c   1.000
_cell.angle_alpha   90.00
_cell.angle_beta   90.00
_cell.angle_gamma   90.00
#
_symmetry.space_group_name_H-M   'P 1'
#
loop_
_entity.id
_entity.type
_entity.pdbx_description
1 polymer ?
#
loop_
_entity_poly.entity_id
_entity_poly.type
_entity_poly.pdbx_seq_one_letter_code
_entity_poly.pdbx_strand_id
1 'polypeptide(L)'
;MINIIYIYPNTDFINDEINICRIIDEKIKESLVVYGIRNNKNLKIYITNTMTGDNKLIKEIDNLNEFKENILSNEAKIKGLKDLVEIEKYILNKIG
;
A
#
# COMPACT_ATOMS: atom_id res chain seq x y z
N MET A 1 -5.13 1.09 -16.88
CA MET A 1 -6.22 1.43 -15.94
C MET A 1 -5.67 1.13 -14.57
N ILE A 2 -5.84 2.03 -13.61
CA ILE A 2 -5.34 1.78 -12.25
C ILE A 2 -6.41 1.01 -11.49
N ASN A 3 -6.03 -0.15 -10.95
CA ASN A 3 -6.88 -0.97 -10.10
C ASN A 3 -6.26 -1.13 -8.70
N ILE A 4 -7.09 -1.34 -7.69
CA ILE A 4 -6.64 -1.63 -6.31
C ILE A 4 -7.26 -2.95 -5.88
N ILE A 5 -6.42 -3.90 -5.48
CA ILE A 5 -6.82 -5.18 -4.91
C ILE A 5 -6.54 -5.14 -3.42
N TYR A 6 -7.58 -5.24 -2.61
CA TYR A 6 -7.45 -5.33 -1.16
C TYR A 6 -7.25 -6.79 -0.76
N ILE A 7 -6.19 -7.02 0.02
CA ILE A 7 -5.75 -8.35 0.48
C ILE A 7 -6.17 -8.52 1.94
N TYR A 8 -5.85 -7.54 2.79
CA TYR A 8 -6.40 -7.43 4.13
C TYR A 8 -7.88 -6.98 4.10
N PRO A 9 -8.79 -7.58 4.89
CA PRO A 9 -8.57 -8.51 6.01
C PRO A 9 -8.63 -10.00 5.65
N ASN A 10 -8.60 -10.37 4.37
CA ASN A 10 -8.73 -11.76 3.96
C ASN A 10 -7.45 -12.59 4.15
N THR A 11 -6.38 -11.98 4.66
CA THR A 11 -5.10 -12.63 4.96
C THR A 11 -4.64 -12.25 6.36
N ASP A 12 -3.95 -13.18 7.01
CA ASP A 12 -3.29 -12.98 8.29
C ASP A 12 -1.80 -12.63 8.14
N PHE A 13 -1.16 -12.35 9.27
CA PHE A 13 0.29 -12.17 9.34
C PHE A 13 1.01 -13.50 9.05
N ILE A 14 2.05 -13.43 8.22
CA ILE A 14 2.97 -14.54 7.92
C ILE A 14 4.38 -14.03 8.18
N ASN A 15 5.11 -14.66 9.11
CA ASN A 15 6.45 -14.23 9.52
C ASN A 15 6.53 -12.72 9.85
N ASP A 16 5.60 -12.26 10.69
CA ASP A 16 5.46 -10.85 11.09
C ASP A 16 5.15 -9.86 9.96
N GLU A 17 4.88 -10.34 8.74
CA GLU A 17 4.50 -9.52 7.59
C GLU A 17 3.02 -9.70 7.23
N ILE A 18 2.37 -8.65 6.74
CA ILE A 18 1.01 -8.71 6.22
C ILE A 18 0.86 -7.89 4.93
N ASN A 19 0.26 -8.49 3.91
CA ASN A 19 -0.09 -7.78 2.68
C ASN A 19 -1.43 -7.05 2.87
N ILE A 20 -1.45 -5.75 2.53
CA ILE A 20 -2.62 -4.89 2.78
C ILE A 20 -3.41 -4.71 1.50
N CYS A 21 -2.76 -4.15 0.48
CA CYS A 21 -3.34 -4.00 -0.84
C CYS A 21 -2.27 -3.95 -1.92
N ARG A 22 -2.71 -4.13 -3.16
CA ARG A 22 -1.88 -4.00 -4.36
C ARG A 22 -2.53 -3.03 -5.32
N ILE A 23 -1.77 -2.05 -5.80
CA ILE A 23 -2.21 -1.09 -6.80
C ILE A 23 -1.57 -1.49 -8.12
N ILE A 24 -2.38 -1.78 -9.13
CA ILE A 24 -1.93 -2.37 -10.40
C ILE A 24 -2.17 -1.36 -11.51
N ASP A 25 -1.14 -1.11 -12.31
CA ASP A 25 -1.31 -0.47 -13.61
C ASP A 25 -1.39 -1.52 -14.71
N GLU A 26 -2.63 -1.80 -15.14
CA GLU A 26 -2.94 -2.79 -16.18
C GLU A 26 -2.23 -2.51 -17.52
N LYS A 27 -1.77 -1.28 -17.77
CA LYS A 27 -1.08 -0.95 -19.03
C LYS A 27 0.34 -1.52 -19.09
N ILE A 28 1.06 -1.40 -17.99
CA ILE A 28 2.48 -1.81 -17.90
C ILE A 28 2.65 -3.14 -17.15
N LYS A 29 1.57 -3.66 -16.55
CA LYS A 29 1.55 -4.90 -15.74
C LYS A 29 2.46 -4.84 -14.52
N GLU A 30 2.77 -3.63 -14.07
CA GLU A 30 3.52 -3.35 -12.84
C GLU A 30 2.58 -2.94 -11.72
N SER A 31 3.10 -2.93 -10.49
CA SER A 31 2.31 -2.65 -9.32
C SER A 31 3.07 -1.96 -8.20
N LEU A 32 2.31 -1.30 -7.33
CA LEU A 32 2.75 -0.96 -5.99
C LEU A 32 2.15 -1.97 -5.01
N VAL A 33 2.97 -2.53 -4.13
CA VAL A 33 2.52 -3.43 -3.07
C VAL A 33 2.59 -2.66 -1.75
N VAL A 34 1.47 -2.59 -1.03
CA VAL A 34 1.42 -2.00 0.31
C VAL A 34 1.32 -3.13 1.32
N TYR A 35 2.28 -3.17 2.24
CA TYR A 35 2.43 -4.25 3.21
C TYR A 35 2.91 -3.70 4.56
N GLY A 36 2.71 -4.47 5.61
CA GLY A 36 3.11 -4.12 6.97
C GLY A 36 4.08 -5.14 7.55
N ILE A 37 5.09 -4.69 8.29
CA ILE A 37 5.99 -5.54 9.08
C ILE A 37 5.82 -5.19 10.56
N ARG A 38 5.49 -6.19 11.37
CA ARG A 38 5.37 -6.04 12.81
C ARG A 38 6.77 -5.94 13.41
N ASN A 39 6.99 -4.91 14.21
CA ASN A 39 8.20 -4.75 15.01
C ASN A 39 7.80 -4.54 16.48
N ASN A 40 7.76 -5.63 17.24
CA ASN A 40 7.27 -5.67 18.62
C ASN A 40 5.80 -5.22 18.74
N LYS A 41 5.58 -4.00 19.24
CA LYS A 41 4.24 -3.44 19.51
C LYS A 41 3.67 -2.62 18.36
N ASN A 42 4.51 -2.19 17.41
CA ASN A 42 4.11 -1.30 16.32
C ASN A 42 4.10 -2.06 14.99
N LEU A 43 3.26 -1.61 14.06
CA LEU A 43 3.24 -2.12 12.69
C LEU A 43 3.80 -1.05 11.75
N LYS A 44 4.92 -1.35 11.09
CA LYS A 44 5.53 -0.45 10.10
C LYS A 44 4.94 -0.73 8.73
N ILE A 45 4.39 0.28 8.08
CA ILE A 45 3.80 0.14 6.75
C ILE A 45 4.77 0.59 5.68
N TYR A 46 4.92 -0.22 4.66
CA TYR A 46 5.80 -0.01 3.54
C TYR A 46 5.03 -0.04 2.22
N ILE A 47 5.61 0.60 1.23
CA ILE A 47 5.23 0.48 -0.17
C ILE A 47 6.43 0.00 -0.99
N THR A 48 6.22 -1.04 -1.80
CA THR A 48 7.19 -1.55 -2.77
C THR A 48 6.74 -1.19 -4.17
N ASN A 49 7.62 -0.61 -4.97
CA ASN A 49 7.41 -0.49 -6.41
C ASN A 49 7.99 -1.72 -7.11
N THR A 50 7.17 -2.54 -7.77
CA THR A 50 7.66 -3.81 -8.37
C THR A 50 8.59 -3.58 -9.57
N MET A 51 8.55 -2.40 -10.18
CA MET A 51 9.42 -2.04 -11.29
C MET A 51 10.85 -1.74 -10.82
N THR A 52 11.02 -1.12 -9.64
CA THR A 52 12.35 -0.74 -9.12
C THR A 52 12.86 -1.67 -8.02
N GLY A 53 11.94 -2.39 -7.35
CA GLY A 53 12.23 -3.16 -6.15
C GLY A 53 12.42 -2.31 -4.89
N ASP A 54 12.23 -0.99 -4.98
CA ASP A 54 12.44 -0.09 -3.85
C ASP A 54 11.33 -0.23 -2.82
N ASN A 55 11.74 -0.42 -1.56
CA ASN A 55 10.85 -0.42 -0.40
C ASN A 55 10.95 0.92 0.32
N LYS A 56 9.82 1.60 0.51
CA LYS A 56 9.76 2.88 1.21
C LYS A 56 8.81 2.77 2.40
N LEU A 57 9.26 3.25 3.56
CA LEU A 57 8.42 3.37 4.75
C LEU A 57 7.38 4.46 4.49
N ILE A 58 6.10 4.11 4.67
CA ILE A 58 4.99 5.05 4.65
C ILE A 58 4.87 5.67 6.05
N LYS A 59 4.59 4.84 7.07
CA LYS A 59 4.47 5.25 8.48
C LYS A 59 4.44 4.07 9.44
N GLU A 60 4.51 4.34 10.73
CA GLU A 60 4.18 3.36 11.78
C GLU A 60 2.72 3.55 12.21
N ILE A 61 2.02 2.44 12.45
CA ILE A 61 0.62 2.44 12.89
C ILE A 61 0.42 1.46 14.04
N ASP A 62 -0.56 1.78 14.87
CA ASP A 62 -1.03 0.89 15.94
C ASP A 62 -2.31 0.14 15.52
N ASN A 63 -2.99 0.64 14.48
CA ASN A 63 -4.26 0.10 14.01
C ASN A 63 -4.28 -0.09 12.48
N LEU A 64 -4.21 -1.35 12.06
CA LEU A 64 -4.23 -1.73 10.64
C LEU A 64 -5.58 -1.43 9.96
N ASN A 65 -6.70 -1.55 10.67
CA ASN A 65 -8.01 -1.24 10.10
C ASN A 65 -8.11 0.24 9.73
N GLU A 66 -7.64 1.14 10.60
CA GLU A 66 -7.64 2.58 10.34
C GLU A 66 -6.83 2.92 9.07
N PHE A 67 -5.67 2.30 8.91
CA PHE A 67 -4.85 2.49 7.73
C PHE A 67 -5.55 2.02 6.45
N LYS A 68 -6.16 0.83 6.48
CA LYS A 68 -6.93 0.29 5.35
C LYS A 68 -8.11 1.21 4.98
N GLU A 69 -8.85 1.70 5.97
CA GLU A 69 -9.96 2.66 5.73
C GLU A 69 -9.45 4.00 5.17
N ASN A 70 -8.26 4.46 5.56
CA ASN A 70 -7.64 5.63 4.96
C ASN A 70 -7.34 5.42 3.47
N ILE A 71 -6.82 4.25 3.08
CA ILE A 71 -6.63 3.94 1.64
C ILE A 71 -7.98 3.90 0.91
N LEU A 72 -8.99 3.25 1.47
CA LEU A 72 -10.34 3.17 0.88
C LEU A 72 -10.96 4.55 0.64
N SER A 73 -10.87 5.44 1.63
CA SER A 73 -11.40 6.82 1.49
C SER A 73 -10.70 7.64 0.39
N ASN A 74 -9.46 7.29 0.04
CA ASN A 74 -8.69 7.95 -1.03
C ASN A 74 -8.69 7.16 -2.36
N GLU A 75 -9.41 6.05 -2.46
CA GLU A 75 -9.37 5.13 -3.60
C GLU A 75 -9.68 5.82 -4.93
N ALA A 76 -10.74 6.63 -4.99
CA ALA A 76 -11.13 7.35 -6.20
C ALA A 76 -10.02 8.31 -6.66
N LYS A 77 -9.33 8.96 -5.70
CA LYS A 77 -8.21 9.85 -6.02
C LYS A 77 -7.02 9.07 -6.53
N ILE A 78 -6.66 7.96 -5.88
CA ILE A 78 -5.56 7.07 -6.30
C ILE A 78 -5.80 6.54 -7.71
N LYS A 79 -7.00 6.03 -8.00
CA LYS A 79 -7.36 5.50 -9.32
C LYS A 79 -7.37 6.56 -10.42
N GLY A 80 -7.53 7.83 -10.06
CA GLY A 80 -7.50 8.97 -10.98
C GLY A 80 -6.11 9.55 -11.26
N LEU A 81 -5.06 9.08 -10.58
CA LEU A 81 -3.68 9.52 -10.85
C LEU A 81 -3.12 8.89 -12.12
N LYS A 82 -2.12 9.53 -12.70
CA LYS A 82 -1.65 9.22 -14.05
C LYS A 82 -0.91 7.89 -14.15
N ASP A 83 -0.05 7.61 -13.19
CA ASP A 83 0.87 6.47 -13.18
C ASP A 83 1.27 6.06 -11.76
N LEU A 84 1.97 4.93 -11.64
CA LEU A 84 2.43 4.40 -10.34
C LEU A 84 3.40 5.34 -9.62
N VAL A 85 4.16 6.18 -10.32
CA VAL A 85 5.10 7.12 -9.69
C VAL A 85 4.34 8.24 -8.98
N GLU A 86 3.29 8.78 -9.61
CA GLU A 86 2.41 9.75 -8.97
C GLU A 86 1.63 9.15 -7.80
N ILE A 87 1.17 7.91 -7.93
CA ILE A 87 0.46 7.20 -6.86
C ILE A 87 1.39 6.97 -5.66
N GLU A 88 2.60 6.48 -5.88
CA GLU A 88 3.59 6.25 -4.84
C GLU A 88 3.88 7.54 -4.07
N LYS A 89 4.14 8.65 -4.79
CA LYS A 89 4.33 9.97 -4.19
C LYS A 89 3.11 10.43 -3.40
N TYR A 90 1.90 10.19 -3.91
CA TYR A 90 0.68 10.57 -3.21
C TYR A 90 0.53 9.82 -1.88
N ILE A 91 0.74 8.50 -1.90
CA ILE A 91 0.64 7.65 -0.70
C ILE A 91 1.67 8.09 0.34
N LEU A 92 2.93 8.28 -0.06
CA LEU A 92 4.01 8.70 0.85
C LEU A 92 3.76 10.07 1.49
N ASN A 93 3.09 11.00 0.79
CA ASN A 93 2.92 12.39 1.27
C ASN A 93 1.55 12.67 1.93
N LYS A 94 0.52 11.88 1.63
CA LYS A 94 -0.87 12.15 2.06
C LYS A 94 -1.48 11.04 2.90
N ILE A 95 -0.96 9.82 2.80
CA ILE A 95 -1.42 8.67 3.59
C ILE A 95 -0.39 8.32 4.69
N GLY A 96 0.90 8.53 4.39
CA GLY A 96 2.01 8.57 5.34
C GLY A 96 1.85 9.58 6.45
#